data_AF-A0A6L4ADY2-F1
#
_entry.id   AF-A0A6L4ADY2-F1
#
_cell.length_a   1.000
_cell.length_b   1.000
_cell.length_c   1.000
_cell.angle_alpha   90.00
_cell.angle_beta   90.00
_cell.angle_gamma   90.00
#
_symmetry.space_group_name_H-M   'P 1'
#
loop_
_entity.id
_entity.type
_entity.pdbx_description
1 polymer ?
#
loop_
_entity_poly.entity_id
_entity_poly.type
_entity_poly.pdbx_seq_one_letter_code
_entity_poly.pdbx_strand_id
1 'polypeptide(L)'
;MVITSPLLEAAERELIAVPGAPYRLLDALAQIASHYAAVVIDTRPSFSLLTEMSLISATDALIPIEPRYLETIGLESVVNVQPPYFCRAIY
;
A
#
# COMPACT_ATOMS: atom_id res chain seq x y z
N MET A 1 -12.16 -5.86 -4.09
CA MET A 1 -11.68 -5.73 -5.48
C MET A 1 -12.39 -4.55 -6.15
N VAL A 2 -11.95 -3.33 -5.85
CA VAL A 2 -12.37 -2.15 -6.60
C VAL A 2 -11.42 -2.07 -7.77
N ILE A 3 -11.89 -2.47 -8.95
CA ILE A 3 -11.18 -2.27 -10.20
C ILE A 3 -10.93 -0.77 -10.30
N THR A 4 -9.70 -0.39 -10.61
CA THR A 4 -9.28 1.01 -10.67
C THR A 4 -10.28 1.87 -11.42
N SER A 5 -10.98 2.70 -10.65
CA SER A 5 -11.88 3.70 -11.20
C SER A 5 -11.09 4.98 -11.49
N PRO A 6 -11.39 5.73 -12.55
CA PRO A 6 -10.90 7.10 -12.76
C PRO A 6 -11.07 7.99 -11.52
N LEU A 7 -12.07 7.69 -10.67
CA LEU A 7 -12.30 8.35 -9.39
C LEU A 7 -11.13 8.15 -8.41
N LEU A 8 -10.54 6.96 -8.38
CA LEU A 8 -9.42 6.64 -7.49
C LEU A 8 -8.15 7.37 -7.93
N GLU A 9 -7.92 7.51 -9.24
CA GLU A 9 -6.81 8.28 -9.79
C GLU A 9 -6.97 9.79 -9.53
N ALA A 10 -8.20 10.32 -9.63
CA ALA A 10 -8.48 11.71 -9.24
C ALA A 10 -8.25 11.93 -7.73
N ALA A 11 -8.76 11.03 -6.89
CA ALA A 11 -8.57 11.09 -5.44
C ALA A 11 -7.09 11.01 -5.07
N GLU A 12 -6.30 10.15 -5.74
CA GLU A 12 -4.86 10.05 -5.53
C GLU A 12 -4.15 11.37 -5.86
N ARG A 13 -4.53 12.06 -6.95
CA ARG A 13 -3.97 13.37 -7.30
C ARG A 13 -4.28 14.44 -6.26
N GLU A 14 -5.49 14.43 -5.71
CA GLU A 14 -5.86 15.34 -4.62
C GLU A 14 -5.09 15.03 -3.33
N LEU A 15 -4.92 13.75 -3.02
CA LEU A 15 -4.19 13.26 -1.84
C LEU A 15 -2.72 13.67 -1.83
N ILE A 16 -2.06 13.76 -2.98
CA ILE A 16 -0.65 14.20 -3.08
C ILE A 16 -0.43 15.58 -2.44
N ALA A 17 -1.42 16.47 -2.50
CA ALA A 17 -1.31 17.81 -1.92
C ALA A 17 -1.63 17.85 -0.41
N VAL A 18 -2.07 16.73 0.18
CA VAL A 18 -2.48 16.67 1.59
C VAL A 18 -1.28 16.36 2.48
N PRO A 19 -0.99 17.19 3.50
CA PRO A 19 0.06 16.89 4.47
C PRO A 19 -0.20 15.55 5.17
N GLY A 20 0.84 14.72 5.26
CA GLY A 20 0.74 13.41 5.90
C GLY A 20 -0.07 12.38 5.10
N ALA A 21 -0.33 12.61 3.81
CA ALA A 21 -1.08 11.68 2.95
C ALA A 21 -0.66 10.19 3.08
N PRO A 22 0.65 9.84 3.16
CA PRO A 22 1.07 8.45 3.31
C PRO A 22 0.51 7.74 4.56
N TYR A 23 0.20 8.48 5.63
CA TYR A 23 -0.29 7.94 6.90
C TYR A 23 -1.81 7.96 7.04
N ARG A 24 -2.54 8.60 6.11
CA ARG A 24 -3.99 8.78 6.27
C ARG A 24 -4.78 7.49 6.27
N LEU A 25 -4.32 6.48 5.52
CA LEU A 25 -4.95 5.16 5.55
C LEU A 25 -4.73 4.47 6.89
N LEU A 26 -3.53 4.58 7.47
CA LEU A 26 -3.20 4.04 8.78
C LEU A 26 -4.10 4.67 9.86
N ASP A 27 -4.22 6.00 9.87
CA ASP A 27 -5.04 6.73 10.84
C ASP A 27 -6.53 6.34 10.74
N ALA A 28 -7.04 6.19 9.52
CA ALA A 28 -8.42 5.77 9.28
C ALA A 28 -8.66 4.32 9.72
N LEU A 29 -7.73 3.40 9.41
CA LEU A 29 -7.85 1.99 9.80
C LEU A 29 -7.73 1.80 11.31
N ALA A 30 -6.88 2.58 11.99
CA ALA A 30 -6.73 2.52 13.45
C ALA A 30 -8.06 2.73 14.20
N GLN A 31 -8.98 3.51 13.63
CA GLN A 31 -10.30 3.76 14.21
C GLN A 31 -11.26 2.57 14.12
N ILE A 32 -11.07 1.67 13.15
CA ILE A 32 -12.01 0.58 12.85
C ILE A 32 -11.40 -0.81 12.99
N ALA A 33 -10.08 -0.94 13.14
CA ALA A 33 -9.36 -2.21 13.11
C ALA A 33 -9.86 -3.20 14.18
N SER A 34 -10.26 -2.71 15.36
CA SER A 34 -10.78 -3.56 16.45
C SER A 34 -12.09 -4.29 16.12
N HIS A 35 -12.78 -3.89 15.06
CA HIS A 35 -14.03 -4.52 14.62
C HIS A 35 -13.84 -5.68 13.64
N TYR A 36 -12.61 -5.90 13.16
CA TYR A 36 -12.32 -6.92 12.15
C TYR A 36 -11.19 -7.83 12.63
N ALA A 37 -11.31 -9.13 12.36
CA ALA A 37 -10.24 -10.07 12.66
C ALA A 37 -9.01 -9.86 11.74
N ALA A 38 -9.25 -9.38 10.52
CA ALA A 38 -8.22 -9.06 9.55
C ALA A 38 -8.74 -8.00 8.57
N VAL A 39 -7.83 -7.18 8.03
CA VAL A 39 -8.10 -6.22 6.96
C VAL A 39 -7.22 -6.59 5.77
N VAL A 40 -7.82 -6.74 4.60
CA VAL A 40 -7.09 -7.02 3.35
C VAL A 40 -7.09 -5.76 2.49
N ILE A 41 -5.90 -5.26 2.19
CA ILE A 41 -5.70 -4.10 1.32
C ILE A 41 -5.18 -4.60 -0.03
N ASP A 42 -6.01 -4.45 -1.07
CA ASP A 42 -5.71 -4.87 -2.43
C ASP A 42 -5.34 -3.64 -3.26
N THR A 43 -4.06 -3.48 -3.58
CA THR A 43 -3.54 -2.38 -4.41
C THR A 43 -3.00 -2.92 -5.72
N ARG A 44 -3.15 -2.13 -6.79
CA ARG A 44 -2.43 -2.40 -8.05
C ARG A 44 -0.92 -2.46 -7.78
N PRO A 45 -0.15 -3.25 -8.56
CA PRO A 45 1.32 -3.22 -8.52
C PRO A 45 1.82 -1.94 -9.21
N SER A 46 1.62 -0.80 -8.56
CA SER A 46 2.09 0.52 -8.97
C SER A 46 2.93 1.14 -7.86
N PHE A 47 4.00 1.84 -8.19
CA PHE A 47 4.75 2.66 -7.21
C PHE A 47 4.08 4.02 -7.03
N SER A 48 2.82 4.00 -6.60
CA SER A 48 1.99 5.19 -6.42
C SER A 48 1.72 5.46 -4.93
N LEU A 49 1.19 6.64 -4.62
CA LEU A 49 0.90 7.06 -3.25
C LEU A 49 -0.05 6.08 -2.55
N LEU A 50 -1.03 5.52 -3.28
CA LEU A 50 -1.95 4.53 -2.72
C LEU A 50 -1.26 3.22 -2.31
N THR A 51 -0.25 2.78 -3.06
CA THR A 51 0.54 1.60 -2.71
C THR A 51 1.42 1.87 -1.50
N GLU A 52 2.02 3.07 -1.42
CA GLU A 52 2.77 3.50 -0.23
C GLU A 52 1.88 3.54 1.01
N MET A 53 0.69 4.16 0.92
CA MET A 53 -0.30 4.20 2.00
C MET A 53 -0.70 2.79 2.46
N SER A 54 -0.90 1.86 1.51
CA SER A 54 -1.20 0.46 1.80
C SER A 54 -0.08 -0.23 2.58
N LEU A 55 1.16 -0.10 2.11
CA LEU A 55 2.34 -0.70 2.75
C LEU A 55 2.60 -0.13 4.15
N ILE A 56 2.42 1.18 4.34
CA ILE A 56 2.53 1.84 5.66
C ILE A 56 1.47 1.33 6.63
N SER A 57 0.28 1.02 6.13
CA SER A 57 -0.85 0.59 6.96
C SER A 57 -0.87 -0.92 7.22
N ALA A 58 -0.14 -1.71 6.44
CA ALA A 58 -0.14 -3.16 6.51
C ALA A 58 0.83 -3.69 7.58
N THR A 59 0.45 -4.77 8.25
CA THR A 59 1.34 -5.54 9.15
C THR A 59 2.17 -6.55 8.40
N ASP A 60 1.59 -7.16 7.37
CA ASP A 60 2.18 -8.18 6.53
C ASP A 60 1.87 -7.82 5.07
N ALA A 61 2.87 -7.93 4.20
CA ALA A 61 2.72 -7.66 2.77
C ALA A 61 3.01 -8.93 1.97
N LEU A 62 2.02 -9.36 1.19
CA LEU A 62 2.18 -10.44 0.22
C LEU A 62 2.52 -9.81 -1.13
N ILE A 63 3.72 -10.09 -1.64
CA ILE A 63 4.19 -9.58 -2.93
C ILE A 63 4.31 -10.75 -3.89
N PRO A 64 3.28 -11.03 -4.71
CA PRO A 64 3.36 -12.11 -5.69
C PRO A 64 4.41 -11.73 -6.75
N ILE A 65 5.54 -12.44 -6.77
CA ILE A 65 6.57 -12.28 -7.80
C ILE A 65 6.47 -13.44 -8.81
N GLU A 66 6.46 -13.11 -10.10
CA GLU A 66 6.85 -14.09 -11.12
C GLU A 66 8.39 -14.10 -11.20
N PRO A 67 9.05 -15.24 -11.42
CA PRO A 67 10.50 -15.28 -11.51
C PRO A 67 10.96 -14.87 -12.93
N ARG A 68 10.85 -13.58 -13.28
CA ARG A 68 11.47 -13.01 -14.49
C ARG A 68 12.38 -11.82 -14.16
N TYR A 69 13.45 -11.68 -14.95
CA TYR A 69 14.57 -10.77 -14.68
C TYR A 69 14.19 -9.28 -14.48
N LEU A 70 13.12 -8.80 -15.12
CA LEU A 70 12.67 -7.40 -15.01
C LEU A 70 11.82 -7.12 -13.76
N GLU A 71 11.31 -8.14 -13.09
CA GLU A 71 10.44 -8.00 -11.91
C GLU A 71 11.25 -7.83 -10.61
N THR A 72 12.54 -8.19 -10.63
CA THR A 72 13.46 -8.05 -9.48
C THR A 72 13.85 -6.58 -9.21
N ILE A 73 13.91 -5.73 -10.23
CA ILE A 73 14.27 -4.30 -10.07
C ILE A 73 13.13 -3.51 -9.40
N GLY A 74 11.87 -3.82 -9.73
CA GLY A 74 10.71 -3.18 -9.10
C GLY A 74 10.60 -3.54 -7.61
N LEU A 75 11.00 -4.75 -7.22
CA LEU A 75 10.97 -5.16 -5.82
C LEU A 75 11.84 -4.27 -4.92
N GLU A 76 13.00 -3.80 -5.40
CA GLU A 76 13.86 -2.89 -4.63
C GLU A 76 13.15 -1.60 -4.20
N SER A 77 12.29 -1.03 -5.07
CA SER A 77 11.50 0.14 -4.71
C SER A 77 10.41 -0.14 -3.67
N VAL A 78 9.88 -1.38 -3.59
CA VAL A 78 8.93 -1.76 -2.54
C VAL A 78 9.66 -1.94 -1.20
N VAL A 79 10.79 -2.64 -1.22
CA VAL A 79 11.59 -2.95 -0.03
C VAL A 79 12.16 -1.68 0.62
N ASN A 80 12.46 -0.65 -0.19
CA ASN A 80 12.96 0.63 0.30
C ASN A 80 11.88 1.50 0.97
N VAL A 81 10.60 1.24 0.74
CA VAL A 81 9.53 1.83 1.56
C VAL A 81 9.61 1.13 2.93
N GLN A 82 10.32 1.76 3.85
CA GLN A 82 10.45 1.30 5.24
C GLN A 82 9.29 1.88 6.05
N PRO A 83 8.22 1.11 6.35
CA PRO A 83 7.21 1.56 7.28
C PRO A 83 7.81 1.75 8.69
N PRO A 84 7.26 2.68 9.50
CA PRO A 84 7.68 2.86 10.90
C PRO A 84 7.38 1.64 11.79
N TYR A 85 6.61 0.67 11.29
CA TYR A 85 6.28 -0.60 11.93
C TYR A 85 6.76 -1.74 11.03
N PHE A 86 7.28 -2.81 11.64
CA PHE A 86 7.98 -3.94 11.01
C PHE A 86 7.06 -4.72 10.03
N CYS A 87 6.77 -4.18 8.85
CA CYS A 87 6.00 -4.88 7.83
C CYS A 87 6.85 -6.04 7.29
N ARG A 88 6.35 -7.28 7.46
CA ARG A 88 7.06 -8.46 7.01
C ARG A 88 6.65 -8.75 5.58
N ALA A 89 7.57 -8.55 4.63
CA ALA A 89 7.40 -9.05 3.27
C ALA A 89 7.46 -10.59 3.30
N ILE A 90 6.38 -11.22 2.83
CA ILE A 90 6.31 -12.67 2.64
C ILE A 90 6.37 -12.90 1.13
N TYR A 91 7.47 -13.53 0.69
CA TYR A 91 7.72 -13.92 -0.69
C TYR A 91 7.17 -15.32 -0.97
#